data_AF-B9TQM4-F1
#
_entry.id   AF-B9TQM4-F1
#
_cell.length_a   1.000
_cell.length_b   1.000
_cell.length_c   1.000
_cell.angle_alpha   90.00
_cell.angle_beta   90.00
_cell.angle_gamma   90.00
#
_symmetry.space_group_name_H-M   'P 1'
#
loop_
_entity.id
_entity.type
_entity.pdbx_description
1 polymer ?
#
loop_
_entity_poly.entity_id
_entity_poly.type
_entity_poly.pdbx_seq_one_letter_code
_entity_poly.pdbx_strand_id
1 'polypeptide(L)'
;MAHLSRVYEAKRDMVNAWLWLDRAEQTGKADGQDFTLLRALYLTNTDKPKEALDLIDRAGPRISAAALLDKGRLLDRLGRYEEAWPAMVTAKARLAQEAKLTYDAPKAAAEFDRLTRFFTAGQMDRLPKAGTRSDVPQPVFILGFPRSGTTMIEQMLSSHDQ
;
A
#
# COMPACT_ATOMS: atom_id res chain seq x y z
N MET A 1 12.85 14.63 11.03
CA MET A 1 12.44 15.67 10.05
C MET A 1 11.77 15.07 8.81
N ALA A 2 12.26 13.97 8.24
CA ALA A 2 11.62 13.28 7.10
C ALA A 2 10.14 12.91 7.31
N HIS A 3 9.74 12.50 8.52
CA HIS A 3 8.33 12.21 8.82
C HIS A 3 7.40 13.42 8.66
N LEU A 4 7.90 14.65 8.85
CA LEU A 4 7.11 15.87 8.67
C LEU A 4 6.79 16.11 7.19
N SER A 5 7.73 15.83 6.28
CA SER A 5 7.47 15.88 4.82
C SER A 5 6.23 15.06 4.46
N ARG A 6 6.18 13.80 4.94
CA ARG A 6 5.06 12.89 4.62
C ARG A 6 3.72 13.36 5.17
N VAL A 7 3.72 14.04 6.32
CA VAL A 7 2.50 14.64 6.88
C VAL A 7 1.98 15.77 5.97
N TYR A 8 2.87 16.60 5.42
CA TYR A 8 2.48 17.65 4.48
C TYR A 8 2.04 17.08 3.12
N GLU A 9 2.69 16.03 2.61
CA GLU A 9 2.24 15.31 1.41
C GLU A 9 0.82 14.76 1.59
N ALA A 10 0.51 14.17 2.75
CA ALA A 10 -0.83 13.67 3.06
C ALA A 10 -1.89 14.78 3.10
N LYS A 11 -1.48 16.01 3.44
CA LYS A 11 -2.33 17.22 3.39
C LYS A 11 -2.36 17.89 2.00
N ARG A 12 -1.68 17.32 0.99
CA ARG A 12 -1.47 17.91 -0.34
C ARG A 12 -0.73 19.25 -0.34
N ASP A 13 -0.02 19.57 0.74
CA ASP A 13 0.83 20.76 0.83
C ASP A 13 2.24 20.43 0.33
N MET A 14 2.40 20.43 -0.99
CA MET A 14 3.64 20.01 -1.64
C MET A 14 4.81 20.98 -1.39
N VAL A 15 4.51 22.26 -1.16
CA VAL A 15 5.54 23.28 -0.88
C VAL A 15 6.21 23.01 0.45
N ASN A 16 5.42 22.80 1.51
CA ASN A 16 5.98 22.47 2.82
C ASN A 16 6.59 21.07 2.84
N ALA A 17 6.00 20.10 2.14
CA ALA A 17 6.60 18.78 1.98
C ALA A 17 8.03 18.89 1.40
N TRP A 18 8.21 19.65 0.32
CA TRP A 18 9.52 19.89 -0.27
C TRP A 18 10.50 20.50 0.73
N LEU A 19 10.11 21.57 1.41
CA LEU A 19 10.97 22.29 2.35
C LEU A 19 11.46 21.37 3.48
N TRP A 20 10.55 20.58 4.05
CA TRP A 20 10.89 19.66 5.14
C TRP A 20 11.72 18.48 4.67
N LEU A 21 11.50 17.99 3.45
CA LEU A 21 12.34 16.96 2.85
C LEU A 21 13.75 17.48 2.58
N ASP A 22 13.88 18.67 2.01
CA ASP A 22 15.16 19.28 1.68
C ASP A 22 16.00 19.53 2.95
N ARG A 23 15.37 20.05 4.01
CA ARG A 23 16.02 20.22 5.31
C ARG A 23 16.44 18.88 5.94
N ALA A 24 15.61 17.86 5.82
CA ALA A 24 15.94 16.53 6.32
C ALA A 24 17.15 15.95 5.57
N GLU A 25 17.18 16.09 4.25
CA GLU A 25 18.27 15.62 3.41
C GLU A 25 19.59 16.35 3.70
N GLN A 26 19.56 17.68 3.85
CA GLN A 26 20.74 18.46 4.20
C GLN A 26 21.33 18.05 5.56
N THR A 27 20.48 17.78 6.54
CA THR A 27 20.93 17.40 7.89
C THR A 27 21.39 15.94 7.95
N GLY A 28 20.63 15.02 7.35
CA GLY A 28 20.90 13.58 7.43
C GLY A 28 21.98 13.08 6.47
N LYS A 29 22.30 13.82 5.39
CA LYS A 29 23.44 13.48 4.50
C LYS A 29 24.77 13.49 5.25
N ALA A 30 24.93 14.40 6.22
CA ALA A 30 26.13 14.44 7.06
C ALA A 30 26.31 13.13 7.87
N ASP A 31 25.20 12.46 8.18
CA ASP A 31 25.16 11.20 8.93
C ASP A 31 25.09 9.96 8.02
N GLY A 32 25.23 10.14 6.70
CA GLY A 32 25.16 9.05 5.71
C GLY A 32 23.76 8.46 5.47
N GLN A 33 22.70 9.17 5.86
CA GLN A 33 21.32 8.73 5.61
C GLN A 33 20.93 8.89 4.13
N ASP A 34 20.19 7.92 3.58
CA ASP A 34 19.71 7.92 2.20
C ASP A 34 18.27 8.46 2.11
N PHE A 35 18.10 9.54 1.33
CA PHE A 35 16.81 10.19 1.07
C PHE A 35 16.28 9.95 -0.35
N THR A 36 16.98 9.15 -1.17
CA THR A 36 16.64 8.87 -2.58
C THR A 36 15.20 8.42 -2.72
N LEU A 37 14.75 7.49 -1.86
CA LEU A 37 13.39 6.98 -1.88
C LEU A 37 12.35 8.06 -1.59
N LEU A 38 12.55 8.85 -0.54
CA LEU A 38 11.61 9.89 -0.14
C LEU A 38 11.50 10.97 -1.23
N ARG A 39 12.61 11.32 -1.86
CA ARG A 39 12.64 12.29 -2.97
C ARG A 39 11.97 11.74 -4.22
N ALA A 40 12.19 10.47 -4.57
CA ALA A 40 11.51 9.83 -5.70
C ALA A 40 9.99 9.74 -5.48
N LEU A 41 9.55 9.43 -4.25
CA LEU A 41 8.12 9.44 -3.89
C LEU A 41 7.51 10.84 -4.03
N TYR A 42 8.19 11.88 -3.51
CA TYR A 42 7.75 13.26 -3.68
C TYR A 42 7.60 13.64 -5.17
N LEU A 43 8.59 13.30 -6.00
CA LEU A 43 8.57 13.56 -7.45
C LEU A 43 7.41 12.80 -8.14
N THR A 44 7.13 11.58 -7.70
CA THR A 44 5.98 10.80 -8.19
C THR A 44 4.65 11.49 -7.84
N ASN A 45 4.53 12.01 -6.62
CA ASN A 45 3.33 12.69 -6.11
C ASN A 45 3.13 14.09 -6.71
N THR A 46 4.16 14.65 -7.34
CA THR A 46 4.14 15.95 -8.02
C THR A 46 4.17 15.83 -9.54
N ASP A 47 3.77 14.66 -10.06
CA ASP A 47 3.64 14.34 -11.49
C ASP A 47 4.95 14.48 -12.30
N LYS A 48 6.08 14.12 -11.67
CA LYS A 48 7.41 14.10 -12.28
C LYS A 48 8.01 12.69 -12.31
N PRO A 49 7.34 11.70 -12.95
CA PRO A 49 7.77 10.30 -12.90
C PRO A 49 9.12 10.04 -13.57
N LYS A 50 9.51 10.83 -14.58
CA LYS A 50 10.82 10.72 -15.24
C LYS A 50 11.96 11.17 -14.32
N GLU A 51 11.81 12.33 -13.67
CA GLU A 51 12.78 12.84 -12.69
C GLU A 51 12.93 11.85 -11.52
N ALA A 52 11.82 11.25 -11.07
CA ALA A 52 11.83 10.25 -10.02
C ALA A 52 12.61 8.99 -10.43
N LEU A 53 12.41 8.51 -11.67
CA LEU A 53 13.10 7.33 -12.19
C LEU A 53 14.60 7.58 -12.35
N ASP A 54 14.98 8.71 -12.94
CA ASP A 54 16.38 9.10 -13.10
C ASP A 54 17.11 9.18 -11.76
N LEU A 55 16.43 9.68 -10.72
CA LEU A 55 16.99 9.74 -9.38
C LEU A 55 17.27 8.36 -8.81
N ILE A 56 16.33 7.42 -8.94
CA ILE A 56 16.52 6.04 -8.48
C ILE A 56 17.63 5.34 -9.27
N ASP A 57 17.71 5.57 -10.58
CA ASP A 57 18.73 4.97 -11.44
C ASP A 57 20.14 5.47 -11.09
N ARG A 58 20.30 6.75 -10.74
CA ARG A 58 21.58 7.32 -10.29
C ARG A 58 22.07 6.75 -8.96
N ALA A 59 21.17 6.37 -8.07
CA ALA A 59 21.54 5.72 -6.81
C ALA A 59 22.13 4.30 -7.02
N GLY A 60 21.93 3.72 -8.21
CA GLY A 60 22.60 2.50 -8.65
C GLY A 60 22.12 1.23 -7.93
N PRO A 61 22.94 0.16 -7.90
CA PRO A 61 22.48 -1.16 -7.46
C PRO A 61 22.26 -1.30 -5.95
N ARG A 62 22.66 -0.31 -5.13
CA ARG A 62 22.56 -0.34 -3.67
C ARG A 62 21.22 0.19 -3.13
N ILE A 63 20.26 0.49 -4.01
CA ILE A 63 18.94 0.95 -3.57
C ILE A 63 18.22 -0.11 -2.74
N SER A 64 17.44 0.37 -1.76
CA SER A 64 16.61 -0.49 -0.92
C SER A 64 15.57 -1.27 -1.74
N ALA A 65 15.08 -2.38 -1.19
CA ALA A 65 14.02 -3.16 -1.84
C ALA A 65 12.74 -2.34 -2.05
N ALA A 66 12.43 -1.42 -1.12
CA ALA A 66 11.33 -0.48 -1.27
C ALA A 66 11.52 0.50 -2.45
N ALA A 67 12.72 1.06 -2.60
CA ALA A 67 13.03 1.94 -3.73
C ALA A 67 13.01 1.21 -5.08
N LEU A 68 13.46 -0.05 -5.12
CA LEU A 68 13.34 -0.88 -6.32
C LEU A 68 11.87 -1.19 -6.67
N LEU A 69 11.00 -1.35 -5.67
CA LEU A 69 9.57 -1.53 -5.90
C LEU A 69 8.95 -0.26 -6.53
N ASP A 70 9.34 0.91 -6.03
CA ASP A 70 8.86 2.19 -6.57
C ASP A 70 9.41 2.45 -7.98
N LYS A 71 10.65 2.05 -8.27
CA LYS A 71 11.17 2.01 -9.66
C LYS A 71 10.26 1.21 -10.58
N GLY A 72 9.87 0.00 -10.16
CA GLY A 72 8.95 -0.84 -10.93
C GLY A 72 7.61 -0.13 -11.21
N ARG A 73 7.04 0.54 -10.22
CA ARG A 73 5.78 1.30 -10.37
C ARG A 73 5.92 2.50 -11.31
N LEU A 74 7.07 3.19 -11.26
CA LEU A 74 7.36 4.30 -12.17
C LEU A 74 7.50 3.83 -13.61
N LEU A 75 8.21 2.72 -13.84
CA LEU A 75 8.34 2.10 -15.15
C LEU A 75 6.98 1.69 -15.71
N ASP A 76 6.13 1.08 -14.88
CA ASP A 76 4.75 0.72 -15.24
C ASP A 76 3.92 1.94 -15.66
N ARG A 77 3.95 3.02 -14.86
CA ARG A 77 3.28 4.29 -15.19
C ARG A 77 3.80 4.93 -16.48
N LEU A 78 5.07 4.71 -16.81
CA LEU A 78 5.70 5.19 -18.04
C LEU A 78 5.51 4.25 -19.24
N GLY A 79 4.76 3.15 -19.08
CA GLY A 79 4.51 2.17 -20.15
C GLY A 79 5.67 1.20 -20.42
N ARG A 80 6.69 1.18 -19.56
CA ARG A 80 7.90 0.34 -19.68
C ARG A 80 7.70 -0.99 -18.97
N TYR A 81 6.68 -1.74 -19.37
CA TYR A 81 6.21 -2.93 -18.65
C TYR A 81 7.26 -4.05 -18.54
N GLU A 82 8.02 -4.27 -19.62
CA GLU A 82 9.08 -5.28 -19.67
C GLU A 82 10.19 -5.04 -18.64
N GLU A 83 10.43 -3.77 -18.27
CA GLU A 83 11.40 -3.40 -17.24
C GLU A 83 10.75 -3.32 -15.85
N ALA A 84 9.46 -2.93 -15.80
CA ALA A 84 8.70 -2.81 -14.57
C ALA A 84 8.57 -4.16 -13.86
N TRP A 85 8.22 -5.21 -14.59
CA TRP A 85 7.91 -6.52 -14.01
C TRP A 85 9.11 -7.15 -13.30
N PRO A 86 10.30 -7.28 -13.92
CA PRO A 86 11.48 -7.82 -13.22
C PRO A 86 11.88 -6.98 -12.01
N ALA A 87 11.74 -5.66 -12.07
CA ALA A 87 12.03 -4.78 -10.94
C ALA A 87 11.09 -5.06 -9.75
N MET A 88 9.78 -5.17 -10.00
CA MET A 88 8.80 -5.49 -8.95
C MET A 88 9.02 -6.89 -8.35
N VAL A 89 9.29 -7.90 -9.18
CA VAL A 89 9.57 -9.27 -8.73
C VAL A 89 10.79 -9.29 -7.82
N THR A 90 11.89 -8.68 -8.27
CA THR A 90 13.14 -8.61 -7.50
C THR A 90 12.93 -7.87 -6.18
N ALA A 91 12.23 -6.74 -6.22
CA ALA A 91 11.91 -5.96 -5.02
C ALA A 91 11.09 -6.77 -4.01
N LYS A 92 10.02 -7.43 -4.47
CA LYS A 92 9.14 -8.25 -3.61
C LYS A 92 9.87 -9.43 -3.00
N ALA A 93 10.75 -10.08 -3.75
CA ALA A 93 11.58 -11.17 -3.24
C ALA A 93 12.51 -10.68 -2.11
N ARG A 94 13.18 -9.54 -2.29
CA ARG A 94 14.04 -8.94 -1.25
C ARG A 94 13.24 -8.53 -0.01
N LEU A 95 12.10 -7.87 -0.19
CA LEU A 95 11.21 -7.49 0.92
C LEU A 95 10.73 -8.71 1.71
N ALA A 96 10.39 -9.81 1.03
CA ALA A 96 9.99 -11.04 1.70
C ALA A 96 11.15 -11.65 2.50
N GLN A 97 12.37 -11.64 1.97
CA GLN A 97 13.57 -12.09 2.68
C GLN A 97 13.86 -11.22 3.92
N GLU A 98 13.83 -9.89 3.78
CA GLU A 98 14.05 -8.94 4.88
C GLU A 98 13.02 -9.12 6.00
N ALA A 99 11.75 -9.33 5.64
CA ALA A 99 10.66 -9.55 6.58
C ALA A 99 10.57 -11.00 7.09
N LYS A 100 11.45 -11.91 6.63
CA LYS A 100 11.41 -13.36 6.91
C LYS A 100 10.03 -13.98 6.62
N LEU A 101 9.37 -13.48 5.57
CA LEU A 101 8.08 -13.95 5.13
C LEU A 101 8.26 -15.11 4.15
N THR A 102 7.83 -16.28 4.57
CA THR A 102 7.78 -17.47 3.72
C THR A 102 6.33 -17.85 3.48
N TYR A 103 5.94 -18.00 2.22
CA TYR A 103 4.63 -18.53 1.87
C TYR A 103 4.60 -20.04 2.10
N ASP A 104 3.69 -20.49 2.95
CA ASP A 104 3.44 -21.90 3.25
C ASP A 104 2.13 -22.33 2.56
N ALA A 105 2.27 -22.87 1.35
CA ALA A 105 1.13 -23.28 0.54
C ALA A 105 0.28 -24.38 1.21
N PRO A 106 0.87 -25.43 1.82
CA PRO A 106 0.10 -26.42 2.58
C PRO A 106 -0.69 -25.81 3.73
N LYS A 107 -0.10 -24.89 4.51
CA LYS A 107 -0.79 -24.21 5.60
C LYS A 107 -1.96 -23.37 5.11
N ALA A 108 -1.76 -22.60 4.04
CA ALA A 108 -2.84 -21.82 3.42
C ALA A 108 -3.97 -22.73 2.94
N ALA A 109 -3.66 -23.82 2.22
CA ALA A 109 -4.66 -24.78 1.75
C ALA A 109 -5.43 -25.41 2.93
N ALA A 110 -4.74 -25.81 4.00
CA ALA A 110 -5.37 -26.36 5.19
C ALA A 110 -6.28 -25.35 5.92
N GLU A 111 -5.96 -24.06 5.87
CA GLU A 111 -6.81 -22.99 6.39
C GLU A 111 -8.09 -22.88 5.56
N PHE A 112 -7.98 -22.81 4.23
CA PHE A 112 -9.14 -22.78 3.34
C PHE A 112 -10.03 -24.03 3.48
N ASP A 113 -9.43 -25.21 3.61
CA ASP A 113 -10.18 -26.45 3.85
C ASP A 113 -10.97 -26.40 5.16
N ARG A 114 -10.36 -25.89 6.24
CA ARG A 114 -11.05 -25.74 7.54
C ARG A 114 -12.22 -24.76 7.44
N LEU A 115 -11.99 -23.60 6.81
CA LEU A 115 -13.04 -22.59 6.61
C LEU A 115 -14.20 -23.18 5.79
N THR A 116 -13.90 -23.88 4.70
CA THR A 116 -14.90 -24.50 3.82
C THR A 116 -15.72 -25.56 4.55
N ARG A 117 -15.08 -26.40 5.38
CA ARG A 117 -15.79 -27.43 6.17
C ARG A 117 -16.62 -26.84 7.31
N PHE A 118 -16.22 -25.70 7.86
CA PHE A 118 -16.93 -25.07 8.97
C PHE A 118 -18.15 -24.26 8.49
N PHE A 119 -17.96 -23.39 7.50
CA PHE A 119 -18.97 -22.45 7.00
C PHE A 119 -19.91 -23.12 5.98
N THR A 120 -20.60 -24.19 6.41
CA THR A 120 -21.63 -24.86 5.61
C THR A 120 -23.02 -24.30 5.91
N ALA A 121 -23.97 -24.41 4.96
CA ALA A 121 -25.34 -23.92 5.15
C ALA A 121 -25.98 -24.43 6.46
N GLY A 122 -25.87 -25.74 6.73
CA GLY A 122 -26.43 -26.34 7.94
C GLY A 122 -25.75 -25.87 9.23
N GLN A 123 -24.46 -25.53 9.21
CA GLN A 123 -23.77 -24.93 10.36
C GLN A 123 -24.19 -23.47 10.54
N MET A 124 -24.30 -22.71 9.44
CA MET A 124 -24.75 -21.32 9.46
C MET A 124 -26.18 -21.18 9.98
N ASP A 125 -27.07 -22.12 9.68
CA ASP A 125 -28.45 -22.12 10.17
C ASP A 125 -28.56 -22.36 11.68
N ARG A 126 -27.55 -23.02 12.28
CA ARG A 126 -27.48 -23.27 13.72
C ARG A 126 -26.86 -22.11 14.50
N LEU A 127 -26.20 -21.16 13.83
CA LEU A 127 -25.64 -20.01 14.50
C LEU A 127 -26.76 -19.09 15.01
N PRO A 128 -26.61 -18.49 16.20
CA PRO A 128 -27.58 -17.51 16.70
C PRO A 128 -27.75 -16.37 15.70
N LYS A 129 -28.98 -16.16 15.23
CA LYS A 129 -29.33 -15.04 14.36
C LYS A 129 -29.88 -13.91 15.24
N ALA A 130 -29.26 -12.74 15.20
CA ALA A 130 -29.83 -11.56 15.83
C ALA A 130 -31.11 -11.19 15.09
N GLY A 131 -32.20 -10.98 15.83
CA GLY A 131 -33.44 -10.44 15.25
C GLY A 131 -33.26 -8.97 14.89
N THR A 132 -33.98 -8.50 13.87
CA THR A 132 -34.06 -7.08 13.53
C THR A 132 -34.89 -6.35 14.58
N ARG A 133 -34.35 -5.24 15.09
CA ARG A 133 -35.04 -4.35 16.01
C ARG A 133 -35.46 -3.08 15.28
N SER A 134 -36.77 -2.83 15.22
CA SER A 134 -37.35 -1.62 14.62
C SER A 134 -37.48 -0.46 15.60
N ASP A 135 -37.25 -0.70 16.89
CA ASP A 135 -37.39 0.29 17.96
C ASP A 135 -36.12 1.11 18.19
N VAL A 136 -35.00 0.73 17.58
CA VAL A 136 -33.70 1.43 17.70
C VAL A 136 -32.96 1.46 16.36
N PRO A 137 -32.14 2.50 16.08
CA PRO A 137 -31.28 2.53 14.91
C PRO A 137 -30.43 1.25 14.77
N GLN A 138 -30.32 0.70 13.56
CA GLN A 138 -29.56 -0.51 13.22
C GLN A 138 -28.27 -0.16 12.46
N PRO A 139 -27.18 0.24 13.14
CA PRO A 139 -25.94 0.61 12.46
C PRO A 139 -25.29 -0.60 11.78
N VAL A 140 -24.88 -0.44 10.53
CA VAL A 140 -24.10 -1.44 9.79
C VAL A 140 -22.61 -1.14 9.96
N PHE A 141 -21.86 -2.14 10.45
CA PHE A 141 -20.40 -2.06 10.54
C PHE A 141 -19.78 -2.82 9.38
N ILE A 142 -19.04 -2.10 8.53
CA ILE A 142 -18.28 -2.70 7.44
C ILE A 142 -16.85 -2.90 7.94
N LEU A 143 -16.43 -4.15 8.08
CA LEU A 143 -15.10 -4.54 8.53
C LEU A 143 -14.31 -5.14 7.37
N GLY A 144 -13.10 -4.64 7.12
CA GLY A 144 -12.21 -5.14 6.07
C GLY A 144 -10.95 -4.31 5.94
N PHE A 145 -9.92 -4.85 5.27
CA PHE A 145 -8.76 -4.05 4.89
C PHE A 145 -9.16 -3.05 3.79
N PRO A 146 -8.69 -1.78 3.84
CA PRO A 146 -8.97 -0.79 2.79
C PRO A 146 -8.29 -1.20 1.49
N ARG A 147 -8.94 -2.07 0.72
CA ARG A 147 -8.56 -2.46 -0.64
C ARG A 147 -9.50 -1.73 -1.59
N SER A 148 -9.16 -0.49 -1.94
CA SER A 148 -9.74 0.37 -3.00
C SER A 148 -11.28 0.46 -3.15
N GLY A 149 -12.06 -0.12 -2.24
CA GLY A 149 -13.51 -0.30 -2.35
C GLY A 149 -14.35 0.87 -1.87
N THR A 150 -13.82 2.11 -1.90
CA THR A 150 -14.65 3.28 -1.61
C THR A 150 -15.80 3.37 -2.62
N THR A 151 -15.55 3.09 -3.90
CA THR A 151 -16.60 3.10 -4.93
C THR A 151 -17.66 2.03 -4.75
N MET A 152 -17.30 0.81 -4.35
CA MET A 152 -18.29 -0.27 -4.19
C MET A 152 -19.15 -0.07 -2.93
N ILE A 153 -18.56 0.43 -1.84
CA ILE A 153 -19.30 0.75 -0.61
C ILE A 153 -20.21 1.97 -0.83
N GLU A 154 -19.71 3.03 -1.48
CA GLU A 154 -20.52 4.20 -1.84
C GLU A 154 -21.70 3.80 -2.72
N GLN A 155 -21.49 2.92 -3.71
CA GLN A 155 -22.56 2.37 -4.55
C GLN A 155 -23.57 1.54 -3.76
N MET A 156 -23.13 0.70 -2.81
CA MET A 156 -24.03 -0.08 -1.96
C MET A 156 -24.88 0.82 -1.05
N LEU A 157 -24.28 1.86 -0.45
CA LEU A 157 -24.99 2.80 0.42
C LEU A 157 -25.95 3.71 -0.35
N SER A 158 -25.60 4.14 -1.57
CA SER A 158 -26.47 4.97 -2.41
C SER A 158 -27.64 4.19 -3.02
N SER A 159 -27.61 2.85 -2.98
CA SER A 159 -28.65 1.98 -3.53
C SER A 159 -29.75 1.63 -2.51
N HIS A 160 -29.64 2.11 -1.27
CA HIS A 160 -30.66 1.96 -0.25
C HIS A 160 -31.32 3.32 0.01
N ASP A 161 -32.64 3.38 -0.18
CA ASP A 161 -33.43 4.53 0.27
C ASP A 161 -33.43 4.58 1.80
N GLN A 162 -33.33 5.80 2.33
CA GLN A 162 -33.31 6.11 3.78
C GLN A 162 -34.53 5.58 4.52
#